data_AF-A0A3B8M8R0-F1
#
_entry.id   AF-A0A3B8M8R0-F1
#
_cell.length_a   1.000
_cell.length_b   1.000
_cell.length_c   1.000
_cell.angle_alpha   90.00
_cell.angle_beta   90.00
_cell.angle_gamma   90.00
#
_symmetry.space_group_name_H-M   'P 1'
#
loop_
_entity.id
_entity.type
_entity.pdbx_description
1 polymer ?
#
loop_
_entity_poly.entity_id
_entity_poly.type
_entity_poly.pdbx_seq_one_letter_code
_entity_poly.pdbx_strand_id
1 'polypeptide(L)'
;MRRDLWQPIGVSRPVILLLSGPNLNLLGEREPEIYGHESLLDHVASARERAQSRGFDLEHMQSNHEGALIDAIHSARKRVVAIVINPGALTHYSWSLHDALVTYDGPIIELHLSNPKKREPWRHISVVEPLAI
;
A
#
# COMPACT_ATOMS: atom_id res chain seq x y z
N MET A 1 -38.15 11.95 -32.35
CA MET A 1 -36.83 11.62 -32.90
C MET A 1 -35.90 11.36 -31.72
N ARG A 2 -35.56 10.09 -31.48
CA ARG A 2 -34.77 9.64 -30.33
C ARG A 2 -33.33 10.16 -30.44
N ARG A 3 -32.77 10.59 -29.31
CA ARG A 3 -31.34 10.56 -29.07
C ARG A 3 -31.14 9.93 -27.71
N ASP A 4 -30.93 8.63 -27.78
CA ASP A 4 -30.59 7.74 -26.71
C ASP A 4 -29.23 8.19 -26.15
N LEU A 5 -29.22 8.82 -24.97
CA LEU A 5 -27.99 9.06 -24.22
C LEU A 5 -27.62 7.74 -23.54
N TRP A 6 -26.94 6.88 -24.29
CA TRP A 6 -26.19 5.76 -23.74
C TRP A 6 -25.16 6.31 -22.75
N GLN A 7 -25.44 6.19 -21.45
CA GLN A 7 -24.40 6.22 -20.43
C GLN A 7 -23.73 4.85 -20.45
N PRO A 8 -22.42 4.74 -20.71
CA PRO A 8 -21.76 3.44 -20.66
C PRO A 8 -21.89 2.89 -19.24
N ILE A 9 -22.48 1.70 -19.17
CA ILE A 9 -22.58 0.85 -17.98
C ILE A 9 -21.17 0.78 -17.37
N GLY A 10 -21.07 1.12 -16.09
CA GLY A 10 -19.83 1.45 -15.37
C GLY A 10 -18.65 0.55 -15.70
N VAL A 11 -17.63 1.15 -16.32
CA VAL A 11 -16.29 0.56 -16.36
C VAL A 11 -15.72 0.70 -14.95
N SER A 12 -15.55 -0.41 -14.23
CA SER A 12 -14.86 -0.41 -12.95
C SER A 12 -13.46 0.16 -13.15
N ARG A 13 -13.09 1.19 -12.38
CA ARG A 13 -11.74 1.76 -12.47
C ARG A 13 -10.72 0.70 -12.03
N PRO A 14 -9.52 0.67 -12.65
CA PRO A 14 -8.44 -0.16 -12.16
C PRO A 14 -8.11 0.17 -10.70
N VAL A 15 -7.89 -0.87 -9.89
CA VAL A 15 -7.70 -0.73 -8.44
C VAL A 15 -6.22 -0.81 -8.08
N ILE A 16 -5.76 0.10 -7.23
CA ILE A 16 -4.46 0.02 -6.54
C ILE A 16 -4.72 -0.40 -5.09
N LEU A 17 -3.99 -1.41 -4.61
CA LEU A 17 -4.00 -1.78 -3.19
C LEU A 17 -2.88 -1.05 -2.45
N LEU A 18 -3.21 -0.32 -1.40
CA LEU A 18 -2.27 0.25 -0.43
C LEU A 18 -2.29 -0.60 0.84
N LEU A 19 -1.15 -1.19 1.18
CA LEU A 19 -0.95 -1.98 2.39
C LEU A 19 -0.11 -1.21 3.41
N SER A 20 -0.55 -1.20 4.66
CA SER A 20 0.13 -0.57 5.78
C SER A 20 0.38 -1.60 6.89
N GLY A 21 1.65 -1.88 7.13
CA GLY A 21 2.09 -2.86 8.11
C GLY A 21 2.00 -2.38 9.57
N PRO A 22 2.73 -3.07 10.48
CA PRO A 22 2.55 -2.87 11.90
C PRO A 22 2.90 -1.47 12.40
N ASN A 23 2.14 -1.02 13.41
CA ASN A 23 2.24 0.26 14.11
C ASN A 23 1.87 1.50 13.30
N LEU A 24 1.65 1.40 11.99
CA LEU A 24 1.23 2.55 11.17
C LEU A 24 -0.16 3.07 11.54
N ASN A 25 -1.00 2.26 12.21
CA ASN A 25 -2.26 2.72 12.78
C ASN A 25 -2.08 3.80 13.87
N LEU A 26 -0.89 3.94 14.44
CA LEU A 26 -0.56 4.93 15.48
C LEU A 26 0.16 6.17 14.90
N LEU A 27 0.18 6.34 13.58
CA LEU A 27 0.76 7.51 12.93
C LEU A 27 0.02 8.78 13.35
N GLY A 28 0.75 9.86 13.62
CA GLY A 28 0.20 11.12 14.13
C GLY A 28 0.04 11.15 15.66
N GLU A 29 0.05 10.00 16.34
CA GLU A 29 -0.04 9.91 17.82
C GLU A 29 1.33 9.74 18.51
N ARG A 30 2.35 9.25 17.78
CA ARG A 30 3.70 9.00 18.32
C ARG A 30 4.76 9.80 17.56
N GLU A 31 5.70 10.37 18.30
CA GLU A 31 6.91 11.03 17.76
C GLU A 31 6.60 12.01 16.60
N PRO A 32 5.72 13.02 16.80
CA PRO A 32 5.27 13.92 15.73
C PRO A 32 6.42 14.67 15.04
N GLU A 33 7.53 14.90 15.75
CA GLU A 33 8.77 15.48 15.24
C GLU A 33 9.41 14.64 14.09
N ILE A 34 9.16 13.33 14.06
CA ILE A 34 9.76 12.38 13.08
C ILE A 34 8.76 12.02 11.98
N TYR A 35 7.47 11.86 12.32
CA TYR A 35 6.46 11.32 11.41
C TYR A 35 5.40 12.33 10.95
N GLY A 36 5.43 13.56 11.49
CA GLY A 36 4.41 14.58 11.25
C GLY A 36 3.16 14.38 12.10
N HIS A 37 2.22 15.32 11.97
CA HIS A 37 0.94 15.31 12.69
C HIS A 37 -0.20 14.64 11.91
N GLU A 38 0.04 14.28 10.65
CA GLU A 38 -0.97 13.62 9.82
C GLU A 38 -1.16 12.18 10.28
N SER A 39 -2.43 11.77 10.43
CA SER A 39 -2.77 10.38 10.72
C SER A 39 -2.59 9.50 9.48
N LEU A 40 -2.57 8.18 9.67
CA LEU A 40 -2.58 7.25 8.54
C LEU A 40 -3.78 7.49 7.63
N LEU A 41 -4.95 7.81 8.20
CA LEU A 41 -6.18 8.02 7.43
C LEU A 41 -6.11 9.31 6.58
N ASP A 42 -5.41 10.34 7.06
CA ASP A 42 -5.20 11.57 6.29
C ASP A 42 -4.34 11.31 5.04
N HIS A 43 -3.24 10.57 5.20
CA HIS A 43 -2.40 10.16 4.07
C HIS A 43 -3.16 9.26 3.09
N VAL A 44 -3.98 8.32 3.59
CA VAL A 44 -4.81 7.43 2.75
C VAL A 44 -5.86 8.23 1.98
N ALA A 45 -6.50 9.23 2.62
CA ALA A 45 -7.44 10.11 1.95
C ALA A 45 -6.77 10.90 0.82
N SER A 46 -5.58 11.46 1.08
CA SER A 46 -4.79 12.16 0.06
C SER A 46 -4.37 11.24 -1.08
N ALA A 47 -3.92 10.01 -0.78
CA ALA A 47 -3.56 9.02 -1.79
C ALA A 47 -4.77 8.61 -2.64
N ARG A 48 -5.94 8.45 -2.03
CA ARG A 48 -7.20 8.10 -2.70
C ARG A 48 -7.64 9.20 -3.66
N GLU A 49 -7.62 10.45 -3.23
CA GLU A 49 -7.95 11.60 -4.09
C GLU A 49 -7.02 11.67 -5.31
N ARG A 50 -5.70 11.52 -5.09
CA ARG A 50 -4.72 11.50 -6.18
C ARG A 50 -4.95 10.34 -7.14
N ALA A 51 -5.21 9.13 -6.64
CA ALA A 51 -5.52 7.96 -7.47
C ALA A 51 -6.78 8.21 -8.33
N GLN A 52 -7.84 8.73 -7.71
CA GLN A 52 -9.11 9.02 -8.39
C GLN A 52 -8.96 10.07 -9.48
N SER A 53 -8.21 11.14 -9.23
CA SER A 53 -7.92 12.17 -10.25
C SER A 53 -7.17 11.62 -11.47
N ARG A 54 -6.52 10.45 -11.33
CA ARG A 54 -5.81 9.73 -12.39
C ARG A 54 -6.58 8.53 -12.96
N GLY A 55 -7.84 8.36 -12.58
CA GLY A 55 -8.70 7.29 -13.09
C GLY A 55 -8.54 5.93 -12.41
N PHE A 56 -7.89 5.88 -11.24
CA PHE A 56 -7.76 4.67 -10.43
C PHE A 56 -8.65 4.73 -9.20
N ASP A 57 -9.08 3.58 -8.71
CA ASP A 57 -9.59 3.45 -7.34
C ASP A 57 -8.46 2.99 -6.40
N LEU A 58 -8.53 3.41 -5.14
CA LEU A 58 -7.58 2.99 -4.10
C LEU A 58 -8.32 2.14 -3.07
N GLU A 59 -7.83 0.95 -2.82
CA GLU A 59 -8.20 0.16 -1.65
C GLU A 59 -7.08 0.23 -0.63
N HIS A 60 -7.43 0.34 0.66
CA HIS A 60 -6.45 0.42 1.73
C HIS A 60 -6.74 -0.62 2.79
N MET A 61 -5.68 -1.24 3.29
CA MET A 61 -5.72 -2.10 4.46
C MET A 61 -4.51 -1.83 5.34
N GLN A 62 -4.76 -1.70 6.65
CA GLN A 62 -3.72 -1.70 7.68
C GLN A 62 -3.83 -2.97 8.52
N SER A 63 -2.69 -3.56 8.90
CA SER A 63 -2.68 -4.63 9.89
C SER A 63 -1.36 -4.69 10.67
N ASN A 64 -1.48 -5.05 11.95
CA ASN A 64 -0.35 -5.42 12.80
C ASN A 64 0.03 -6.90 12.67
N HIS A 65 -0.74 -7.68 11.92
CA HIS A 65 -0.54 -9.11 11.73
C HIS A 65 -0.01 -9.40 10.33
N GLU A 66 1.15 -10.03 10.26
CA GLU A 66 1.80 -10.44 9.02
C GLU A 66 0.90 -11.31 8.14
N GLY A 67 0.26 -12.34 8.71
CA GLY A 67 -0.64 -13.23 7.98
C GLY A 67 -1.81 -12.50 7.32
N ALA A 68 -2.34 -11.45 7.95
CA ALA A 68 -3.43 -10.68 7.36
C ALA A 68 -2.98 -9.86 6.14
N LEU A 69 -1.74 -9.35 6.14
CA LEU A 69 -1.17 -8.68 4.96
C LEU A 69 -0.93 -9.68 3.82
N ILE A 70 -0.45 -10.89 4.15
CA ILE A 70 -0.27 -11.99 3.20
C ILE A 70 -1.61 -12.37 2.56
N ASP A 71 -2.66 -12.55 3.37
CA ASP A 71 -4.00 -12.88 2.88
C ASP A 71 -4.56 -11.76 1.97
N ALA A 72 -4.28 -10.50 2.29
CA ALA A 72 -4.65 -9.36 1.47
C ALA A 72 -3.94 -9.38 0.11
N ILE A 73 -2.63 -9.68 0.09
CA ILE A 73 -1.85 -9.84 -1.15
C ILE A 73 -2.46 -10.96 -1.99
N HIS A 74 -2.65 -12.15 -1.41
CA HIS A 74 -3.22 -13.30 -2.11
C HIS A 74 -4.60 -13.00 -2.71
N SER A 75 -5.46 -12.33 -1.95
CA SER A 75 -6.80 -11.94 -2.39
C SER A 75 -6.78 -10.88 -3.49
N ALA A 76 -5.71 -10.08 -3.57
CA ALA A 76 -5.55 -8.98 -4.52
C ALA A 76 -4.95 -9.40 -5.87
N ARG A 77 -4.24 -10.54 -5.94
CA ARG A 77 -3.38 -10.93 -7.07
C ARG A 77 -3.98 -10.76 -8.46
N LYS A 78 -5.27 -11.05 -8.62
CA LYS A 78 -5.96 -11.05 -9.93
C LYS A 78 -6.93 -9.88 -10.12
N ARG A 79 -7.02 -8.96 -9.16
CA ARG A 79 -8.03 -7.89 -9.13
C ARG A 79 -7.45 -6.49 -9.07
N VAL A 80 -6.21 -6.33 -8.61
CA VAL A 80 -5.55 -5.02 -8.53
C VAL A 80 -4.45 -4.89 -9.57
N VAL A 81 -4.26 -3.67 -10.08
CA VAL A 81 -3.25 -3.35 -11.09
C VAL A 81 -1.90 -2.92 -10.50
N ALA A 82 -1.85 -2.64 -9.20
CA ALA A 82 -0.61 -2.42 -8.47
C ALA A 82 -0.78 -2.70 -6.96
N ILE A 83 0.31 -3.03 -6.29
CA ILE A 83 0.42 -3.04 -4.83
C ILE A 83 1.41 -1.96 -4.41
N VAL A 84 0.96 -1.02 -3.58
CA VAL A 84 1.82 -0.11 -2.82
C VAL A 84 1.87 -0.62 -1.39
N ILE A 85 3.04 -0.81 -0.82
CA ILE A 85 3.18 -1.36 0.53
C ILE A 85 4.19 -0.57 1.36
N ASN A 86 3.77 -0.17 2.55
CA ASN A 86 4.69 0.16 3.65
C ASN A 86 4.61 -0.98 4.67
N PRO A 87 5.58 -1.92 4.68
CA PRO A 87 5.51 -3.08 5.57
C PRO A 87 5.75 -2.74 7.06
N GLY A 88 6.11 -1.49 7.39
CA GLY A 88 6.50 -1.11 8.74
C GLY A 88 7.72 -1.90 9.19
N ALA A 89 7.67 -2.50 10.39
CA ALA A 89 8.77 -3.32 10.90
C ALA A 89 9.04 -4.58 10.06
N LEU A 90 8.02 -5.13 9.40
CA LEU A 90 8.12 -6.38 8.62
C LEU A 90 9.09 -6.26 7.44
N THR A 91 9.35 -5.04 6.98
CA THR A 91 10.35 -4.69 5.96
C THR A 91 11.66 -5.43 6.19
N HIS A 92 12.08 -5.57 7.45
CA HIS A 92 13.45 -5.94 7.77
C HIS A 92 13.65 -7.45 7.99
N TYR A 93 12.58 -8.26 8.07
CA TYR A 93 12.72 -9.67 8.46
C TYR A 93 11.64 -10.62 7.91
N SER A 94 10.57 -10.11 7.28
CA SER A 94 9.40 -10.91 6.90
C SER A 94 9.56 -11.57 5.53
N TRP A 95 10.31 -12.67 5.48
CA TRP A 95 10.44 -13.47 4.25
C TRP A 95 9.12 -14.08 3.79
N SER A 96 8.20 -14.37 4.71
CA SER A 96 6.84 -14.81 4.36
C SER A 96 6.04 -13.73 3.61
N LEU A 97 6.22 -12.45 3.95
CA LEU A 97 5.60 -11.35 3.19
C LEU A 97 6.26 -11.18 1.81
N HIS A 98 7.59 -11.30 1.73
CA HIS A 98 8.31 -11.31 0.46
C HIS A 98 7.78 -12.42 -0.46
N ASP A 99 7.67 -13.65 0.03
CA ASP A 99 7.21 -14.79 -0.77
C ASP A 99 5.75 -14.62 -1.24
N ALA A 100 4.90 -14.01 -0.41
CA ALA A 100 3.55 -13.64 -0.82
C ALA A 100 3.57 -12.63 -1.98
N LEU A 101 4.43 -11.60 -1.90
CA LEU A 101 4.60 -10.60 -2.95
C LEU A 101 5.17 -11.18 -4.25
N VAL A 102 6.10 -12.15 -4.18
CA VAL A 102 6.60 -12.88 -5.37
C VAL A 102 5.48 -13.49 -6.20
N THR A 103 4.36 -13.87 -5.57
CA THR A 103 3.23 -14.46 -6.28
C THR A 103 2.38 -13.44 -7.06
N TYR A 104 2.60 -12.13 -6.89
CA TYR A 104 1.89 -11.08 -7.59
C TYR A 104 2.60 -10.68 -8.87
N ASP A 105 1.93 -10.81 -10.02
CA ASP A 105 2.52 -10.55 -11.34
C ASP A 105 2.57 -9.05 -11.71
N GLY A 106 1.93 -8.19 -10.92
CA GLY A 106 1.84 -6.75 -11.16
C GLY A 106 2.94 -5.94 -10.47
N PRO A 107 2.99 -4.62 -10.71
CA PRO A 107 3.98 -3.74 -10.10
C PRO A 107 3.81 -3.63 -8.58
N ILE A 108 4.94 -3.71 -7.88
CA ILE A 108 5.04 -3.53 -6.43
C ILE A 108 5.85 -2.26 -6.16
N ILE A 109 5.29 -1.38 -5.33
CA ILE A 109 5.94 -0.14 -4.91
C ILE A 109 6.14 -0.21 -3.40
N GLU A 110 7.39 -0.18 -2.97
CA GLU A 110 7.75 -0.07 -1.57
C GLU A 110 7.72 1.41 -1.12
N LEU A 111 7.04 1.68 -0.01
CA LEU A 111 6.86 3.01 0.56
C LEU A 111 7.39 3.02 1.99
N HIS A 112 8.20 4.03 2.33
CA HIS A 112 8.58 4.33 3.72
C HIS A 112 8.30 5.78 4.03
N LEU A 113 7.64 6.05 5.17
CA LEU A 113 7.38 7.42 5.64
C LEU A 113 8.67 8.13 6.14
N SER A 114 9.63 7.34 6.64
CA SER A 114 10.94 7.82 7.07
C SER A 114 12.03 7.09 6.30
N ASN A 115 13.22 7.67 6.15
CA ASN A 115 14.32 7.00 5.45
C ASN A 115 14.95 5.90 6.33
N PRO A 116 14.76 4.59 6.07
CA PRO A 116 15.28 3.53 6.92
C PRO A 116 16.81 3.46 6.90
N LYS A 117 17.46 3.87 5.79
CA LYS A 117 18.93 3.88 5.63
C LYS A 117 19.62 4.92 6.51
N LYS A 118 18.89 5.88 7.08
CA LYS A 118 19.41 6.87 8.05
C LYS A 118 19.25 6.42 9.51
N ARG A 119 18.75 5.21 9.74
CA ARG A 119 18.44 4.67 11.06
C ARG A 119 19.39 3.54 11.44
N GLU A 120 19.02 2.75 12.45
CA GLU A 120 19.81 1.64 12.96
C GLU A 120 20.17 0.63 11.84
N PRO A 121 21.34 -0.03 11.88
CA PRO A 121 21.81 -0.89 10.78
C PRO A 121 20.83 -1.99 10.35
N TRP A 122 20.06 -2.56 11.30
CA TRP A 122 19.07 -3.58 11.00
C TRP A 122 17.90 -3.06 10.14
N ARG A 123 17.70 -1.74 10.06
CA ARG A 123 16.69 -1.11 9.19
C ARG A 123 17.16 -0.88 7.76
N HIS A 124 18.43 -1.16 7.45
CA HIS A 124 19.00 -0.93 6.13
C HIS A 124 18.65 -2.03 5.13
N ILE A 125 18.24 -3.20 5.64
CA ILE A 125 17.80 -4.32 4.82
C ILE A 125 16.28 -4.25 4.64
N SER A 126 15.84 -4.34 3.40
CA SER A 126 14.45 -4.59 3.07
C SER A 126 14.32 -5.93 2.35
N VAL A 127 13.41 -6.76 2.84
CA VAL A 127 12.98 -7.97 2.13
C VAL A 127 12.08 -7.63 0.95
N VAL A 128 11.56 -6.40 0.82
CA VAL A 128 10.67 -5.99 -0.29
C VAL A 128 11.44 -5.29 -1.41
N GLU A 129 12.54 -4.59 -1.09
CA GLU A 129 13.36 -3.83 -2.05
C GLU A 129 13.76 -4.65 -3.30
N PRO A 130 14.10 -5.96 -3.23
CA PRO A 130 14.41 -6.74 -4.43
C PRO A 130 13.24 -6.95 -5.41
N LEU A 131 11.99 -6.78 -4.96
CA LEU A 131 10.78 -6.96 -5.75
C LEU A 131 10.17 -5.64 -6.23
N ALA A 132 10.53 -4.53 -5.59
CA ALA A 132 9.92 -3.23 -5.84
C ALA A 132 10.52 -2.51 -7.06
N ILE A 133 9.70 -1.69 -7.73
CA ILE A 133 10.11 -0.85 -8.87
C ILE A 133 10.08 0.65 -8.55
#